data_AF-A0A5C7PXH0-F1
#
_entry.id   AF-A0A5C7PXH0-F1
#
_cell.length_a   1.000
_cell.length_b   1.000
_cell.length_c   1.000
_cell.angle_alpha   90.00
_cell.angle_beta   90.00
_cell.angle_gamma   90.00
#
_symmetry.space_group_name_H-M   'P 1'
#
loop_
_entity.id
_entity.type
_entity.pdbx_description
1 polymer ?
#
loop_
_entity_poly.entity_id
_entity_poly.type
_entity_poly.pdbx_seq_one_letter_code
_entity_poly.pdbx_strand_id
1 'polypeptide(L)'
;MTHAMPTVLVDDDGIRPAGKPDECFYCQRKVGEQHQPDCVIVTKRVRIRYSFTIEETVPHHWTKEQIEFHRNYSTWCADNAIDRISEVANEHGCSCGFATAELVDVVDDTPTRKRHISFK
;
A
#
# COMPACT_ATOMS: atom_id res chain seq x y z
N MET A 1 -17.79 8.26 -17.15
CA MET A 1 -18.18 9.55 -16.54
C MET A 1 -16.91 10.18 -16.01
N THR A 2 -16.57 11.41 -16.39
CA THR A 2 -15.39 12.11 -15.88
C THR A 2 -15.68 12.61 -14.46
N HIS A 3 -15.10 11.98 -13.45
CA HIS A 3 -15.18 12.49 -12.08
C HIS A 3 -14.44 13.83 -12.00
N ALA A 4 -15.02 14.80 -11.28
CA ALA A 4 -14.36 16.08 -11.02
C ALA A 4 -13.14 15.87 -10.13
N MET A 5 -12.03 16.56 -10.43
CA MET A 5 -10.85 16.54 -9.57
C MET A 5 -11.12 17.28 -8.26
N PRO A 6 -10.52 16.84 -7.14
CA PRO A 6 -10.66 17.54 -5.87
C PRO A 6 -10.02 18.93 -5.94
N THR A 7 -10.56 19.85 -5.14
CA THR A 7 -10.03 21.21 -4.98
C THR A 7 -8.76 21.21 -4.13
N VAL A 8 -7.78 22.04 -4.51
CA VAL A 8 -6.59 22.36 -3.71
C VAL A 8 -7.04 23.13 -2.47
N LEU A 9 -6.78 22.59 -1.28
CA LEU A 9 -7.05 23.29 -0.01
C LEU A 9 -5.76 23.86 0.60
N VAL A 10 -5.92 24.78 1.56
CA VAL A 10 -4.81 25.38 2.32
C VAL A 10 -4.02 24.35 3.15
N ASP A 11 -4.66 23.24 3.51
CA ASP A 11 -4.13 22.16 4.34
C ASP A 11 -3.85 20.88 3.53
N ASP A 12 -3.80 21.00 2.20
CA ASP A 12 -3.55 19.87 1.31
C ASP A 12 -2.12 19.33 1.49
N ASP A 13 -1.91 18.01 1.35
CA ASP A 13 -0.58 17.37 1.38
C ASP A 13 0.37 17.95 0.31
N GLY A 14 -0.20 18.58 -0.72
CA GLY A 14 0.49 19.34 -1.75
C GLY A 14 1.03 20.68 -1.30
N ILE A 15 0.55 21.27 -0.21
CA ILE A 15 1.09 22.50 0.38
C ILE A 15 2.33 22.13 1.18
N ARG A 16 3.52 22.46 0.63
CA ARG A 16 4.81 22.05 1.18
C ARG A 16 5.62 23.27 1.64
N PRO A 17 6.41 23.16 2.74
CA PRO A 17 7.30 24.25 3.16
C PRO A 17 8.33 24.67 2.10
N ALA A 18 8.74 23.74 1.23
CA ALA A 18 9.67 24.00 0.14
C ALA A 18 9.00 24.60 -1.13
N GLY A 19 7.69 24.85 -1.12
CA GLY A 19 6.91 25.41 -2.22
C GLY A 19 6.31 26.78 -1.89
N LYS A 20 5.51 27.33 -2.82
CA LYS A 20 4.68 28.49 -2.48
C LYS A 20 3.51 28.02 -1.61
N PRO A 21 3.14 28.77 -0.55
CA PRO A 21 2.11 28.35 0.40
C PRO A 21 0.69 28.39 -0.18
N ASP A 22 0.49 29.01 -1.34
CA ASP A 22 -0.80 29.23 -1.99
C ASP A 22 -1.05 28.34 -3.23
N GLU A 23 -0.16 27.39 -3.52
CA GLU A 23 -0.32 26.46 -4.64
C GLU A 23 0.15 25.04 -4.27
N CYS A 24 -0.45 24.04 -4.91
CA CYS A 24 0.00 22.66 -4.80
C CYS A 24 1.41 22.52 -5.38
N PHE A 25 2.36 22.00 -4.60
CA PHE A 25 3.74 21.80 -5.00
C PHE A 25 3.88 20.91 -6.25
N TYR A 26 2.98 19.93 -6.43
CA TYR A 26 3.11 18.92 -7.48
C TYR A 26 2.46 19.34 -8.80
N CYS A 27 1.27 19.93 -8.78
CA CYS A 27 0.53 20.31 -9.99
C CYS A 27 0.41 21.83 -10.20
N GLN A 28 0.93 22.64 -9.26
CA GLN A 28 1.01 24.11 -9.30
C GLN A 28 -0.34 24.82 -9.43
N ARG A 29 -1.45 24.11 -9.18
CA ARG A 29 -2.79 24.70 -9.09
C ARG A 29 -2.91 25.44 -7.77
N LYS A 30 -3.51 26.64 -7.81
CA LYS A 30 -3.67 27.49 -6.64
C LYS A 30 -4.71 26.94 -5.68
N VAL A 31 -4.61 27.30 -4.40
CA VAL A 31 -5.68 27.06 -3.42
C VAL A 31 -7.02 27.57 -3.97
N GLY A 32 -8.05 26.73 -3.90
CA GLY A 32 -9.37 27.00 -4.46
C GLY A 32 -9.58 26.52 -5.91
N GLU A 33 -8.52 26.18 -6.64
CA GLU A 33 -8.62 25.55 -7.97
C GLU A 33 -8.75 24.02 -7.86
N GLN A 34 -9.21 23.35 -8.92
CA GLN A 34 -9.11 21.89 -9.02
C GLN A 34 -7.68 21.46 -9.32
N HIS A 35 -7.26 20.36 -8.68
CA HIS A 35 -6.02 19.66 -9.01
C HIS A 35 -6.00 19.23 -10.48
N GLN A 36 -4.81 19.12 -11.06
CA GLN A 36 -4.64 18.48 -12.37
C GLN A 36 -4.93 16.97 -12.28
N PRO A 37 -5.43 16.32 -13.35
CA PRO A 37 -5.73 14.89 -13.34
C PRO A 37 -4.54 13.96 -13.06
N ASP A 38 -3.32 14.43 -13.30
CA ASP A 38 -2.05 13.70 -13.09
C ASP A 38 -1.36 14.06 -11.76
N CYS A 39 -2.03 14.83 -10.89
CA CYS A 39 -1.47 15.26 -9.61
C CYS A 39 -1.27 14.08 -8.65
N VAL A 40 -0.03 13.84 -8.21
CA VAL A 40 0.37 12.65 -7.44
C VAL A 40 -0.24 12.52 -6.02
N ILE A 41 -0.84 13.59 -5.50
CA ILE A 41 -1.55 13.56 -4.22
C ILE A 41 -3.05 13.30 -4.37
N VAL A 42 -3.54 13.28 -5.61
CA VAL A 42 -4.88 12.80 -5.93
C VAL A 42 -4.78 11.30 -6.11
N THR A 43 -5.39 10.58 -5.19
CA THR A 43 -5.33 9.13 -5.07
C THR A 43 -6.69 8.51 -5.36
N LYS A 44 -6.66 7.23 -5.72
CA LYS A 44 -7.83 6.39 -5.86
C LYS A 44 -7.65 5.12 -5.04
N ARG A 45 -8.73 4.39 -4.78
CA ARG A 45 -8.65 3.18 -3.96
C ARG A 45 -8.53 1.96 -4.85
N VAL A 46 -7.44 1.22 -4.67
CA VAL A 46 -7.16 -0.02 -5.39
C VAL A 46 -6.98 -1.16 -4.39
N ARG A 47 -7.15 -2.40 -4.85
CA ARG A 47 -6.73 -3.57 -4.09
C ARG A 47 -5.46 -4.11 -4.71
N ILE A 48 -4.41 -4.17 -3.90
CA ILE A 48 -3.14 -4.80 -4.27
C ILE A 48 -3.06 -6.14 -3.53
N ARG A 49 -2.72 -7.21 -4.25
CA ARG A 49 -2.33 -8.47 -3.62
C ARG A 49 -0.82 -8.47 -3.48
N TYR A 50 -0.37 -8.65 -2.23
CA TYR A 50 1.02 -8.94 -1.93
C TYR A 50 1.15 -10.45 -1.74
N SER A 51 2.20 -11.03 -2.31
CA SER A 51 2.52 -12.45 -2.19
C SER A 51 3.99 -12.61 -1.79
N PHE A 52 4.29 -13.61 -0.97
CA PHE A 52 5.63 -13.89 -0.47
C PHE A 52 5.96 -15.37 -0.67
N THR A 53 7.17 -15.65 -1.14
CA THR A 53 7.66 -17.03 -1.32
C THR A 53 8.96 -17.20 -0.57
N ILE A 54 8.89 -17.78 0.63
CA ILE A 54 10.04 -17.99 1.51
C ILE A 54 10.30 -19.49 1.71
N GLU A 55 11.56 -19.85 1.90
CA GLU A 55 11.94 -21.21 2.25
C GLU A 55 11.68 -21.49 3.73
N GLU A 56 11.14 -22.67 4.03
CA GLU A 56 10.71 -23.06 5.37
C GLU A 56 11.17 -24.47 5.70
N THR A 57 11.55 -24.68 6.96
CA THR A 57 11.84 -26.02 7.48
C THR A 57 10.61 -26.58 8.17
N VAL A 58 10.18 -27.77 7.76
CA VAL A 58 9.03 -28.48 8.35
C VAL A 58 9.44 -29.90 8.77
N PRO A 59 8.72 -30.54 9.70
CA PRO A 59 8.96 -31.95 10.02
C PRO A 59 8.89 -32.84 8.78
N HIS A 60 9.91 -33.69 8.59
CA HIS A 60 10.07 -34.50 7.38
C HIS A 60 8.88 -35.42 7.05
N HIS A 61 8.15 -35.88 8.07
CA HIS A 61 7.01 -36.78 7.88
C HIS A 61 5.70 -36.05 7.56
N TRP A 62 5.70 -34.70 7.56
CA TRP A 62 4.48 -33.95 7.26
C TRP A 62 4.10 -34.10 5.79
N THR A 63 2.82 -34.40 5.54
CA THR A 63 2.26 -34.34 4.20
C THR A 63 1.97 -32.89 3.80
N LYS A 64 1.70 -32.69 2.50
CA LYS A 64 1.26 -31.39 1.98
C LYS A 64 0.06 -30.85 2.75
N GLU A 65 -0.94 -31.70 3.00
CA GLU A 65 -2.18 -31.32 3.68
C GLU A 65 -1.91 -30.91 5.13
N GLN A 66 -0.96 -31.56 5.81
CA GLN A 66 -0.56 -31.17 7.17
C GLN A 66 0.16 -29.83 7.21
N ILE A 67 1.03 -29.55 6.23
CA ILE A 67 1.71 -28.26 6.09
C ILE A 67 0.68 -27.15 5.81
N GLU A 68 -0.23 -27.37 4.86
CA GLU A 68 -1.28 -26.41 4.50
C GLU A 68 -2.26 -26.17 5.65
N PHE A 69 -2.64 -27.22 6.38
CA PHE A 69 -3.46 -27.10 7.59
C PHE A 69 -2.74 -26.29 8.67
N HIS A 70 -1.47 -26.62 8.95
CA HIS A 70 -0.68 -25.91 9.94
C HIS A 70 -0.58 -24.42 9.61
N ARG A 71 -0.33 -24.04 8.34
CA ARG A 71 -0.11 -22.64 7.93
C ARG A 71 -1.37 -21.81 7.74
N ASN A 72 -2.51 -22.42 7.39
CA ASN A 72 -3.71 -21.67 6.98
C ASN A 72 -4.93 -21.88 7.90
N TYR A 73 -5.01 -23.00 8.63
CA TYR A 73 -6.24 -23.44 9.28
C TYR A 73 -6.06 -23.84 10.76
N SER A 74 -4.82 -23.94 11.24
CA SER A 74 -4.48 -24.31 12.62
C SER A 74 -4.29 -23.07 13.51
N THR A 75 -3.66 -23.23 14.67
CA THR A 75 -3.34 -22.14 15.62
C THR A 75 -2.25 -21.20 15.13
N TRP A 76 -1.63 -21.48 13.97
CA TRP A 76 -0.74 -20.54 13.31
C TRP A 76 -1.56 -19.40 12.72
N CYS A 77 -1.57 -18.24 13.37
CA CYS A 77 -2.29 -17.08 12.87
C CYS A 77 -1.53 -16.41 11.71
N ALA A 78 -2.26 -15.62 10.91
CA ALA A 78 -1.67 -14.84 9.83
C ALA A 78 -0.59 -13.86 10.34
N ASP A 79 -0.70 -13.37 11.57
CA ASP A 79 0.30 -12.46 12.15
C ASP A 79 1.67 -13.15 12.29
N ASN A 80 1.72 -14.43 12.65
CA ASN A 80 2.97 -15.19 12.68
C ASN A 80 3.61 -15.29 11.29
N ALA A 81 2.82 -15.32 10.21
CA ALA A 81 3.36 -15.29 8.86
C ALA A 81 3.97 -13.93 8.52
N ILE A 82 3.38 -12.83 9.01
CA ILE A 82 3.94 -11.48 8.85
C ILE A 82 5.25 -11.33 9.62
N ASP A 83 5.30 -11.80 10.86
CA ASP A 83 6.53 -11.78 11.66
C ASP A 83 7.62 -12.59 10.99
N ARG A 84 7.28 -13.78 10.47
CA ARG A 84 8.23 -14.61 9.74
C ARG A 84 8.78 -13.92 8.49
N ILE A 85 7.93 -13.22 7.73
CA ILE A 85 8.37 -12.41 6.58
C ILE A 85 9.35 -11.31 7.03
N SER A 86 9.10 -10.68 8.17
CA SER A 86 9.98 -9.65 8.72
C SER A 86 11.34 -10.21 9.14
N GLU A 87 11.37 -11.38 9.78
CA GLU A 87 12.61 -12.07 10.14
C GLU A 87 13.46 -12.38 8.91
N VAL A 88 12.88 -13.00 7.89
CA VAL A 88 13.57 -13.32 6.63
C VAL A 88 14.06 -12.03 5.96
N ALA A 89 13.25 -10.96 5.95
CA ALA A 89 13.68 -9.68 5.39
C ALA A 89 14.87 -9.08 6.14
N ASN A 90 14.95 -9.24 7.46
CA ASN A 90 16.09 -8.78 8.26
C ASN A 90 17.36 -9.58 7.96
N GLU A 91 17.25 -10.90 7.76
CA GLU A 91 18.37 -11.77 7.37
C GLU A 91 18.91 -11.40 5.97
N HIS A 92 18.04 -11.04 5.03
CA HIS A 92 18.39 -10.69 3.65
C HIS A 92 18.58 -9.19 3.39
N GLY A 93 18.33 -8.32 4.39
CA GLY A 93 18.36 -6.86 4.28
C GLY A 93 17.14 -6.20 3.59
N CYS A 94 16.39 -6.92 2.74
CA CYS A 94 15.10 -6.51 2.18
C CYS A 94 14.24 -7.74 1.83
N SER A 95 12.92 -7.56 1.77
CA SER A 95 11.97 -8.54 1.21
C SER A 95 11.90 -8.59 -0.32
N CYS A 96 12.65 -7.72 -0.98
CA CYS A 96 12.62 -7.48 -2.42
C CYS A 96 12.84 -8.74 -3.28
N GLY A 97 13.59 -9.73 -2.76
CA GLY A 97 13.92 -10.97 -3.49
C GLY A 97 12.83 -12.05 -3.47
N PHE A 98 11.83 -11.91 -2.59
CA PHE A 98 10.80 -12.94 -2.38
C PHE A 98 9.38 -12.39 -2.25
N ALA A 99 9.21 -11.07 -2.40
CA ALA A 99 7.92 -10.40 -2.38
C ALA A 99 7.51 -9.96 -3.79
N THR A 100 6.23 -10.16 -4.12
CA THR A 100 5.62 -9.62 -5.35
C THR A 100 4.35 -8.85 -5.01
N ALA A 101 4.00 -7.89 -5.86
CA ALA A 101 2.79 -7.09 -5.74
C ALA A 101 2.09 -7.01 -7.08
N GLU A 102 0.77 -7.23 -7.08
CA GLU A 102 -0.05 -7.13 -8.28
C GLU A 102 -1.34 -6.34 -8.01
N LEU A 103 -1.75 -5.54 -8.99
CA LEU A 103 -3.05 -4.89 -8.96
C LEU A 103 -4.13 -5.95 -9.20
N VAL A 104 -5.03 -6.12 -8.22
CA VAL A 104 -6.18 -7.02 -8.35
C VAL A 104 -7.30 -6.29 -9.07
N ASP A 105 -7.72 -5.14 -8.53
CA ASP A 105 -8.77 -4.31 -9.10
C ASP A 105 -8.70 -2.85 -8.63
N VAL A 106 -9.44 -2.00 -9.34
CA VAL A 106 -9.78 -0.65 -8.89
C VAL A 106 -11.06 -0.75 -8.06
N VAL A 107 -10.96 -0.49 -6.76
CA VAL A 107 -12.08 -0.58 -5.82
C VAL A 107 -12.97 0.65 -5.93
N ASP A 108 -12.37 1.82 -6.10
CA ASP A 108 -13.05 3.10 -6.31
C ASP A 108 -12.13 4.01 -7.12
N ASP A 109 -12.53 4.30 -8.36
CA ASP A 109 -11.78 5.15 -9.29
C ASP A 109 -12.08 6.64 -9.09
N THR A 110 -12.91 7.00 -8.09
CA THR A 110 -13.19 8.39 -7.75
C THR A 110 -11.90 9.08 -7.28
N PRO A 111 -11.48 10.18 -7.91
CA PRO A 111 -10.31 10.93 -7.50
C PRO A 111 -10.53 11.54 -6.12
N THR A 112 -9.68 11.20 -5.16
CA THR A 112 -9.76 11.68 -3.77
C THR A 112 -8.42 12.22 -3.33
N ARG A 113 -8.43 13.24 -2.46
CA ARG A 113 -7.18 13.69 -1.84
C ARG A 113 -6.60 12.59 -0.96
N LYS A 114 -5.28 12.43 -0.99
CA LYS A 114 -4.56 11.52 -0.10
C LYS A 114 -4.97 11.85 1.33
N ARG A 115 -5.50 10.86 2.04
CA ARG A 115 -5.73 10.98 3.49
C ARG A 115 -4.45 10.59 4.19
N HIS A 116 -3.93 11.45 5.06
CA HIS A 116 -2.96 11.01 6.06
C HIS A 116 -3.63 9.96 6.95
N ILE A 117 -3.31 8.68 6.72
CA ILE A 117 -3.63 7.61 7.65
C ILE A 117 -2.57 7.69 8.74
N SER A 118 -2.87 8.41 9.82
CA SER A 118 -2.08 8.33 11.04
C SER A 118 -2.37 6.98 11.69
N PHE A 119 -1.46 6.02 11.54
CA PHE A 119 -1.44 4.85 12.40
C PHE A 119 -1.13 5.36 13.82
N LYS A 120 -2.11 5.23 14.73
CA LYS A 120 -1.90 5.43 16.16
C LYS A 120 -1.35 4.15 16.76
#